data_AF-A0A949HZJ4-F1
#
_entry.id   AF-A0A949HZJ4-F1
#
_cell.length_a   1.000
_cell.length_b   1.000
_cell.length_c   1.000
_cell.angle_alpha   90.00
_cell.angle_beta   90.00
_cell.angle_gamma   90.00
#
_symmetry.space_group_name_H-M   'P 1'
#
loop_
_entity.id
_entity.type
_entity.pdbx_description
1 polymer ?
#
loop_
_entity_poly.entity_id
_entity_poly.type
_entity_poly.pdbx_seq_one_letter_code
_entity_poly.pdbx_strand_id
1 'polypeptide(L)'
;MTKTIKNKILNMEHSERKIFWCLALFVAAFSGLYMYFVNGAIVNVVERQKIEKEIAALNSRISDLESSYLDLNNQISFNRALSMGFVKMADEKYVFRKTLSANLSFNQSN
;
A
#
# COMPACT_ATOMS: atom_id res chain seq x y z
N MET A 1 68.09 -32.34 0.17
CA MET A 1 67.26 -32.18 -1.05
C MET A 1 65.88 -32.86 -0.96
N THR A 2 65.70 -33.91 -0.15
CA THR A 2 64.43 -34.64 0.01
C THR A 2 63.36 -33.93 0.85
N LYS A 3 63.74 -33.10 1.83
CA LYS A 3 62.80 -32.37 2.70
C LYS A 3 61.95 -31.32 1.95
N THR A 4 62.53 -30.66 0.94
CA THR A 4 61.85 -29.63 0.14
C THR A 4 60.78 -30.20 -0.79
N ILE A 5 60.97 -31.42 -1.30
CA ILE A 5 59.98 -32.12 -2.14
C ILE A 5 58.77 -32.55 -1.29
N LYS A 6 59.04 -33.13 -0.11
CA LYS A 6 57.99 -33.59 0.81
C LYS A 6 57.08 -32.44 1.28
N ASN A 7 57.65 -31.27 1.55
CA ASN A 7 56.90 -30.10 2.00
C ASN A 7 56.00 -29.49 0.91
N LYS A 8 56.41 -29.56 -0.37
CA LYS A 8 55.56 -29.11 -1.50
C LYS A 8 54.35 -30.02 -1.70
N ILE A 9 54.53 -31.34 -1.54
CA ILE A 9 53.45 -32.32 -1.73
C ILE A 9 52.38 -32.16 -0.63
N LEU A 10 52.79 -32.03 0.64
CA LEU A 10 51.87 -31.81 1.75
C LEU A 10 51.08 -30.49 1.63
N ASN A 11 51.71 -29.44 1.11
CA ASN A 11 51.03 -28.16 0.89
C ASN A 11 50.03 -28.19 -0.29
N MET A 12 50.29 -28.98 -1.34
CA MET A 12 49.34 -29.14 -2.45
C MET A 12 48.05 -29.83 -1.99
N GLU A 13 48.18 -30.92 -1.23
CA GLU A 13 47.03 -31.68 -0.72
C GLU A 13 46.15 -30.85 0.22
N HIS A 14 46.78 -30.06 1.11
CA HIS A 14 46.04 -29.15 2.00
C HIS A 14 45.37 -27.99 1.25
N SER A 15 45.98 -27.48 0.17
CA SER A 15 45.42 -26.39 -0.61
C SER A 15 44.17 -26.82 -1.38
N GLU A 16 44.19 -28.03 -1.98
CA GLU A 16 43.04 -28.59 -2.68
C GLU A 16 41.86 -28.82 -1.74
N ARG A 17 42.11 -29.37 -0.55
CA ARG A 17 41.07 -29.61 0.45
C ARG A 17 40.46 -28.31 0.99
N LYS A 18 41.25 -27.25 1.16
CA LYS A 18 40.75 -25.91 1.54
C LYS A 18 39.89 -25.29 0.45
N ILE A 19 40.30 -25.41 -0.82
CA ILE A 19 39.54 -24.91 -1.96
C ILE A 19 38.19 -25.62 -2.08
N PHE A 20 38.16 -26.94 -1.90
CA PHE A 20 36.93 -27.71 -1.91
C PHE A 20 35.97 -27.27 -0.80
N TRP A 21 36.47 -27.09 0.43
CA TRP A 21 35.66 -26.60 1.54
C TRP A 21 35.20 -25.15 1.36
N CYS A 22 36.03 -24.30 0.77
CA CYS A 22 35.66 -22.93 0.42
C CYS A 22 34.51 -22.91 -0.59
N LEU A 23 34.60 -23.73 -1.64
CA LEU A 23 33.55 -23.86 -2.64
C LEU A 23 32.26 -24.43 -2.04
N ALA A 24 32.36 -25.46 -1.19
CA ALA A 24 31.21 -26.05 -0.51
C ALA A 24 30.50 -25.02 0.40
N LEU A 25 31.27 -24.23 1.15
CA LEU A 25 30.73 -23.17 2.01
C LEU A 25 30.12 -22.05 1.18
N PHE A 26 30.70 -21.71 0.03
CA PHE A 26 30.15 -20.73 -0.89
C PHE A 26 28.79 -21.18 -1.46
N VAL A 27 28.69 -22.44 -1.90
CA VAL A 27 27.42 -23.01 -2.37
C VAL A 27 26.38 -23.05 -1.26
N ALA A 28 26.77 -23.44 -0.04
CA ALA A 28 25.87 -23.43 1.11
C ALA A 28 25.38 -22.01 1.45
N ALA A 29 26.27 -21.02 1.42
CA ALA A 29 25.92 -19.62 1.65
C ALA A 29 24.93 -19.11 0.59
N PHE A 30 25.18 -19.40 -0.69
CA PHE A 30 24.28 -19.03 -1.79
C PHE A 30 22.91 -19.73 -1.68
N SER A 31 22.90 -21.01 -1.30
CA SER A 31 21.66 -21.74 -1.05
C SER A 31 20.85 -21.13 0.09
N GLY A 32 21.51 -20.74 1.19
CA GLY A 32 20.88 -20.05 2.32
C GLY A 32 20.33 -18.68 1.91
N LEU A 33 21.12 -17.90 1.17
CA LEU A 33 20.68 -16.60 0.64
C LEU A 33 19.47 -16.74 -0.28
N TYR A 34 19.47 -17.75 -1.15
CA TYR A 34 18.35 -18.04 -2.04
C TYR A 34 17.08 -18.34 -1.25
N MET A 35 17.13 -19.21 -0.25
CA MET A 35 15.98 -19.47 0.62
C MET A 35 15.52 -18.21 1.36
N TYR A 36 16.44 -17.38 1.87
CA TYR A 36 16.08 -16.14 2.55
C TYR A 36 15.38 -15.15 1.61
N PHE A 37 15.92 -14.92 0.42
CA PHE A 37 15.33 -14.05 -0.60
C PHE A 37 13.97 -14.57 -1.09
N VAL A 38 13.85 -15.88 -1.32
CA VAL A 38 12.60 -16.50 -1.74
C VAL A 38 11.54 -16.37 -0.65
N ASN A 39 11.87 -16.63 0.62
CA ASN A 39 10.92 -16.42 1.73
C ASN A 39 10.50 -14.95 1.82
N GLY A 40 11.43 -14.01 1.75
CA GLY A 40 11.12 -12.58 1.75
C GLY A 40 10.23 -12.17 0.57
N ALA A 41 10.51 -12.68 -0.63
CA ALA A 41 9.70 -12.43 -1.81
C ALA A 41 8.29 -13.05 -1.68
N ILE A 42 8.17 -14.25 -1.12
CA ILE A 42 6.88 -14.91 -0.87
C ILE A 42 6.05 -14.09 0.12
N VAL A 43 6.63 -13.66 1.24
CA VAL A 43 5.89 -12.84 2.23
C VAL A 43 5.45 -11.52 1.61
N ASN A 44 6.35 -10.83 0.90
CA ASN A 44 6.02 -9.55 0.26
C ASN A 44 4.92 -9.69 -0.82
N VAL A 45 4.94 -10.77 -1.60
CA VAL A 45 3.90 -11.04 -2.62
C VAL A 45 2.56 -11.41 -1.96
N VAL A 46 2.57 -12.21 -0.90
CA VAL A 46 1.35 -12.63 -0.18
C VAL A 46 0.74 -11.45 0.57
N GLU A 47 1.54 -10.59 1.20
CA GLU A 47 1.06 -9.37 1.84
C GLU A 47 0.45 -8.41 0.82
N ARG A 48 1.09 -8.25 -0.35
CA ARG A 48 0.56 -7.43 -1.44
C ARG A 48 -0.80 -7.96 -1.94
N GLN A 49 -0.95 -9.28 -2.09
CA GLN A 49 -2.24 -9.88 -2.45
C GLN A 49 -3.31 -9.69 -1.36
N LYS A 50 -2.93 -9.75 -0.08
CA LYS A 50 -3.86 -9.52 1.03
C LYS A 50 -4.36 -8.07 1.05
N ILE A 51 -3.45 -7.12 0.85
CA ILE A 51 -3.76 -5.69 0.76
C ILE A 51 -4.66 -5.41 -0.45
N GLU A 52 -4.36 -5.99 -1.62
CA GLU A 52 -5.21 -5.83 -2.82
C GLU A 52 -6.64 -6.36 -2.59
N LYS A 53 -6.79 -7.52 -1.93
CA LYS A 53 -8.11 -8.05 -1.54
C LYS A 53 -8.84 -7.15 -0.54
N GLU A 54 -8.14 -6.61 0.43
CA GLU A 54 -8.71 -5.73 1.45
C GLU A 54 -9.14 -4.38 0.85
N ILE A 55 -8.37 -3.83 -0.09
CA ILE A 55 -8.74 -2.65 -0.89
C ILE A 55 -10.00 -2.93 -1.72
N ALA A 56 -10.07 -4.09 -2.40
CA ALA A 56 -11.25 -4.46 -3.18
C ALA A 56 -12.51 -4.60 -2.31
N ALA A 57 -12.38 -5.22 -1.13
CA ALA A 57 -13.48 -5.34 -0.17
C ALA A 57 -13.92 -3.97 0.37
N LEU A 58 -12.97 -3.08 0.68
CA LEU A 58 -13.28 -1.74 1.16
C LEU A 58 -13.97 -0.89 0.09
N ASN A 59 -13.50 -0.94 -1.16
CA ASN A 59 -14.14 -0.27 -2.29
C ASN A 59 -15.57 -0.76 -2.55
N SER A 60 -15.82 -2.07 -2.41
CA SER A 60 -17.18 -2.61 -2.49
C SER A 60 -18.10 -2.00 -1.43
N ARG A 61 -17.62 -1.91 -0.18
CA ARG A 61 -18.40 -1.30 0.92
C ARG A 61 -18.64 0.19 0.69
N ILE A 62 -17.67 0.92 0.14
CA ILE A 62 -17.83 2.33 -0.24
C ILE A 62 -18.89 2.47 -1.33
N SER A 63 -18.85 1.62 -2.37
CA SER A 63 -19.81 1.64 -3.47
C SER A 63 -21.24 1.35 -2.98
N ASP A 64 -21.42 0.37 -2.08
CA ASP A 64 -22.71 0.10 -1.45
C ASP A 64 -23.24 1.29 -0.65
N LEU A 65 -22.33 1.97 0.06
CA LEU A 65 -22.67 3.15 0.86
C LEU A 65 -23.01 4.35 -0.02
N GLU A 66 -22.28 4.57 -1.11
CA GLU A 66 -22.57 5.60 -2.11
C GLU A 66 -23.90 5.33 -2.79
N SER A 67 -24.19 4.08 -3.16
CA SER A 67 -25.49 3.72 -3.73
C SER A 67 -26.61 3.99 -2.74
N SER A 68 -26.43 3.63 -1.47
CA SER A 68 -27.42 3.89 -0.41
C SER A 68 -27.61 5.40 -0.15
N TYR A 69 -26.52 6.17 -0.19
CA TYR A 69 -26.56 7.62 -0.05
C TYR A 69 -27.26 8.28 -1.24
N LEU A 70 -26.97 7.82 -2.46
CA LEU A 70 -27.63 8.30 -3.67
C LEU A 70 -29.13 7.97 -3.65
N ASP A 71 -29.52 6.78 -3.23
CA ASP A 71 -30.94 6.42 -3.05
C ASP A 71 -31.63 7.31 -2.02
N LEU A 72 -30.97 7.62 -0.90
CA LEU A 72 -31.51 8.53 0.10
C LEU A 72 -31.61 9.97 -0.42
N ASN A 73 -30.62 10.43 -1.16
CA ASN A 73 -30.61 11.77 -1.75
C ASN A 73 -31.65 11.90 -2.88
N ASN A 74 -31.86 10.84 -3.67
CA ASN A 74 -32.84 10.83 -4.76
C ASN A 74 -34.29 10.86 -4.25
N GLN A 75 -34.52 10.49 -2.99
CA GLN A 75 -35.81 10.70 -2.31
C GLN A 75 -36.12 12.18 -2.06
N ILE A 76 -35.11 13.06 -2.05
CA ILE A 76 -35.26 14.52 -1.89
C ILE A 76 -35.42 15.20 -3.26
N SER A 77 -36.06 14.53 -4.23
CA SER A 77 -36.31 15.10 -5.55
C SER A 77 -37.56 15.98 -5.57
N PHE A 78 -37.51 17.05 -6.37
CA PHE A 78 -38.63 17.98 -6.59
C PHE A 78 -39.93 17.25 -7.02
N ASN A 79 -39.79 16.17 -7.81
CA ASN A 79 -40.91 15.30 -8.18
C ASN A 79 -41.55 14.59 -6.97
N ARG A 80 -40.74 14.11 -6.00
CA ARG A 80 -41.26 13.54 -4.75
C ARG A 80 -42.00 14.59 -3.93
N ALA A 81 -41.44 15.80 -3.80
CA ALA A 81 -42.09 16.90 -3.09
C ALA A 81 -43.45 17.26 -3.71
N LEU A 82 -43.53 17.39 -5.03
CA LEU A 82 -44.82 17.59 -5.72
C LEU A 82 -45.80 16.43 -5.48
N SER A 83 -45.32 15.18 -5.51
CA SER A 83 -46.16 14.00 -5.24
C SER A 83 -46.67 13.91 -3.79
N MET A 84 -45.96 14.50 -2.84
CA MET A 84 -46.37 14.61 -1.43
C MET A 84 -47.30 15.80 -1.16
N GLY A 85 -47.73 16.52 -2.21
CA GLY A 85 -48.65 17.65 -2.10
C GLY A 85 -47.98 18.99 -1.81
N PHE A 86 -46.64 19.06 -1.81
CA PHE A 86 -45.95 20.33 -1.70
C PHE A 86 -46.10 21.13 -2.99
N VAL A 87 -46.46 22.40 -2.86
CA VAL A 87 -46.64 23.34 -3.98
C VAL A 87 -45.41 24.24 -4.09
N LYS A 88 -44.96 24.47 -5.32
CA LYS A 88 -43.82 25.36 -5.61
C LYS A 88 -44.19 26.80 -5.22
N MET A 89 -43.47 27.38 -4.27
CA MET A 89 -43.69 28.79 -3.88
C MET A 89 -43.09 29.72 -4.93
N ALA A 90 -43.87 30.71 -5.39
CA ALA A 90 -43.44 31.66 -6.42
C ALA A 90 -42.58 32.82 -5.87
N ASP A 91 -42.57 33.01 -4.54
CA ASP A 91 -41.88 34.11 -3.88
C ASP A 91 -41.02 33.53 -2.73
N GLU A 92 -39.84 33.05 -3.09
CA GLU A 92 -38.90 32.39 -2.17
C GLU A 92 -38.18 33.45 -1.32
N LYS A 93 -38.65 33.64 -0.08
CA LYS A 93 -38.01 34.57 0.85
C LYS A 93 -36.80 33.92 1.52
N TYR A 94 -35.64 34.00 0.86
CA TYR A 94 -34.37 33.53 1.39
C TYR A 94 -33.90 34.37 2.57
N VAL A 95 -33.71 33.74 3.73
CA VAL A 95 -33.12 34.39 4.91
C VAL A 95 -31.62 34.14 4.89
N PHE A 96 -30.84 35.12 4.44
CA PHE A 96 -29.38 35.03 4.51
C PHE A 96 -28.94 35.14 5.97
N ARG A 97 -28.36 34.07 6.52
CA ARG A 97 -27.62 34.14 7.78
C ARG A 97 -26.32 34.89 7.52
N LYS A 98 -26.23 36.14 7.99
CA LYS A 98 -24.97 36.92 7.99
C LYS A 98 -23.89 36.06 8.65
N THR A 99 -22.93 35.56 7.88
CA THR A 99 -21.75 34.89 8.43
C THR A 99 -20.95 35.96 9.18
N LEU A 100 -20.63 35.69 10.44
CA LEU A 100 -19.94 36.62 11.35
C LEU A 100 -18.44 36.75 11.03
N SER A 101 -18.03 36.68 9.77
CA SER A 101 -16.61 36.65 9.37
C SER A 101 -16.18 37.78 8.44
N ALA A 102 -17.02 38.79 8.22
CA ALA A 102 -16.65 40.00 7.50
C ALA A 102 -15.87 41.02 8.38
N ASN A 103 -14.86 40.58 9.15
CA ASN A 103 -13.99 41.44 9.95
C ASN A 103 -12.54 40.92 10.07
N LEU A 104 -11.99 40.35 9.00
CA LEU A 104 -10.55 40.10 8.91
C LEU A 104 -10.01 40.49 7.54
N SER A 105 -10.06 41.80 7.22
CA SER A 105 -9.15 42.36 6.22
C SER A 105 -7.90 42.85 6.95
N PHE A 106 -6.79 42.13 6.81
CA PHE A 106 -5.48 42.64 7.22
C PHE A 106 -5.12 43.82 6.30
N ASN A 107 -5.11 45.01 6.88
CA ASN A 107 -4.57 46.21 6.25
C ASN A 107 -3.03 46.09 6.27
N GLN A 108 -2.44 45.77 5.11
CA GLN A 108 -1.00 45.88 4.91
C GLN A 108 -0.73 47.11 4.04
N SER A 109 -0.31 48.19 4.69
CA SER A 109 0.18 49.42 4.07
C SER A 109 1.51 49.16 3.40
N ASN A 110 1.60 49.49 2.11
CA ASN A 110 2.84 49.86 1.44
C ASN A 110 2.67 51.27 0.89
#